data_AF-A0A535XV04-F1
#
_entry.id   AF-A0A535XV04-F1
#
_cell.length_a   1.000
_cell.length_b   1.000
_cell.length_c   1.000
_cell.angle_alpha   90.00
_cell.angle_beta   90.00
_cell.angle_gamma   90.00
#
_symmetry.space_group_name_H-M   'P 1'
#
loop_
_entity.id
_entity.type
_entity.pdbx_description
1 polymer ?
#
loop_
_entity_poly.entity_id
_entity_poly.type
_entity_poly.pdbx_seq_one_letter_code
_entity_poly.pdbx_strand_id
1 'polypeptide(L)'
;MPPPLRELGTVARLSDETLAQKVGASGSRIPRGVALYGLLRREQAMFASGEWRPRSEVSRILDFAQAAYGDVVGVLVGRDDSLLDTARDGEWSLRDVLRHAMAVELRYAAQVDYSATRAETDPVEIRPSLLPCDRLSPPEPEFAGSRDGGILDILELLAKARAGSDVRLAKVPDSALTRPSLWGTALVDVRLRLHQMAAHLTESAIQTEKIIGTGGELRAIVRRCCITRGMHERWSREEERAVLDESYRALLS
;
A
#
# COMPACT_ATOMS: atom_id res chain seq x y z
N MET A 1 -5.96 -11.14 0.23
CA MET A 1 -5.98 -10.75 1.65
C MET A 1 -4.84 -9.77 1.88
N PRO A 2 -5.06 -8.62 2.56
CA PRO A 2 -3.95 -7.79 3.02
C PRO A 2 -3.01 -8.66 3.88
N PRO A 3 -1.72 -8.30 4.00
CA PRO A 3 -0.81 -8.99 4.90
C PRO A 3 -1.40 -9.04 6.32
N PRO A 4 -0.96 -9.97 7.19
CA PRO A 4 -1.50 -10.13 8.55
C PRO A 4 -1.15 -8.91 9.41
N LEU A 5 -1.89 -7.80 9.24
CA LEU A 5 -1.57 -6.48 9.77
C LEU A 5 -1.44 -6.50 11.29
N ARG A 6 -2.27 -7.30 11.97
CA ARG A 6 -2.29 -7.42 13.42
C ARG A 6 -1.01 -8.09 13.94
N GLU A 7 -0.56 -9.15 13.28
CA GLU A 7 0.67 -9.88 13.61
C GLU A 7 1.91 -9.09 13.23
N LEU A 8 1.94 -8.48 12.04
CA LEU A 8 2.98 -7.53 11.65
C LEU A 8 3.09 -6.37 12.64
N GLY A 9 1.97 -5.84 13.11
CA GLY A 9 1.93 -4.78 14.11
C GLY A 9 2.45 -5.23 15.47
N THR A 10 2.21 -6.48 15.83
CA THR A 10 2.76 -7.05 17.06
C THR A 10 4.27 -7.21 16.97
N VAL A 11 4.77 -7.71 15.84
CA VAL A 11 6.22 -7.80 15.58
C VAL A 11 6.85 -6.40 15.59
N ALA A 12 6.26 -5.42 14.90
CA ALA A 12 6.77 -4.05 14.79
C ALA A 12 6.75 -3.23 16.10
N ARG A 13 6.04 -3.70 17.14
CA ARG A 13 6.07 -3.11 18.49
C ARG A 13 7.24 -3.60 19.34
N LEU A 14 7.90 -4.70 18.95
CA LEU A 14 9.03 -5.22 19.69
C LEU A 14 10.23 -4.25 19.61
N SER A 15 11.01 -4.18 20.68
CA SER A 15 12.26 -3.40 20.69
C SER A 15 13.38 -4.13 19.96
N ASP A 16 14.41 -3.39 19.53
CA ASP A 16 15.57 -3.97 18.86
C ASP A 16 16.36 -4.95 19.76
N GLU A 17 16.28 -4.82 21.10
CA GLU A 17 16.89 -5.81 22.01
C GLU A 17 16.31 -7.22 21.82
N THR A 18 15.09 -7.31 21.29
CA THR A 18 14.43 -8.58 21.03
C THR A 18 14.98 -9.31 19.80
N LEU A 19 15.80 -8.66 18.96
CA LEU A 19 16.37 -9.26 17.76
C LEU A 19 17.29 -10.46 18.07
N ALA A 20 17.98 -10.41 19.22
CA ALA A 20 18.86 -11.49 19.68
C ALA A 20 18.11 -12.65 20.34
N GLN A 21 16.85 -12.45 20.75
CA GLN A 21 16.05 -13.51 21.36
C GLN A 21 15.78 -14.61 20.33
N LYS A 22 15.92 -15.86 20.75
CA LYS A 22 15.74 -16.99 19.83
C LYS A 22 14.26 -17.36 19.68
N VAL A 23 13.81 -17.60 18.45
CA VAL A 23 12.43 -18.00 18.10
C VAL A 23 12.42 -19.35 17.36
N GLY A 24 11.29 -20.05 17.33
CA GLY A 24 11.11 -21.34 16.65
C GLY A 24 11.07 -22.55 17.58
N ALA A 25 11.01 -23.75 16.98
CA ALA A 25 10.87 -25.01 17.71
C ALA A 25 12.12 -25.38 18.54
N SER A 26 11.91 -26.13 19.62
CA SER A 26 13.01 -26.63 20.47
C SER A 26 14.03 -27.42 19.63
N GLY A 27 15.32 -27.09 19.77
CA GLY A 27 16.42 -27.68 18.99
C GLY A 27 16.76 -26.96 17.67
N SER A 28 15.91 -26.05 17.18
CA SER A 28 16.15 -25.28 15.94
C SER A 28 15.97 -23.76 16.10
N ARG A 29 16.00 -23.27 17.34
CA ARG A 29 15.79 -21.85 17.64
C ARG A 29 16.91 -20.96 17.08
N ILE A 30 16.53 -19.95 16.30
CA ILE A 30 17.43 -18.96 15.71
C ILE A 30 17.10 -17.55 16.23
N PRO A 31 18.04 -16.59 16.22
CA PRO A 31 17.74 -15.21 16.59
C PRO A 31 16.59 -14.64 15.75
N ARG A 32 15.69 -13.87 16.37
CA ARG A 32 14.54 -13.25 15.70
C ARG A 32 14.93 -12.40 14.50
N GLY A 33 16.03 -11.64 14.60
CA GLY A 33 16.55 -10.89 13.46
C GLY A 33 16.90 -11.79 12.27
N VAL A 34 17.53 -12.93 12.52
CA VAL A 34 17.85 -13.92 11.48
C VAL A 34 16.58 -14.50 10.85
N ALA A 35 15.58 -14.82 11.67
CA ALA A 35 14.28 -15.29 11.19
C ALA A 35 13.57 -14.24 10.32
N LEU A 36 13.57 -12.97 10.74
CA LEU A 36 12.94 -11.87 10.04
C LEU A 36 13.63 -11.56 8.69
N TYR A 37 14.97 -11.54 8.64
CA TYR A 37 15.69 -11.48 7.36
C TYR A 37 15.44 -12.72 6.49
N GLY A 38 15.18 -13.87 7.11
CA GLY A 38 14.72 -15.08 6.41
C GLY A 38 13.38 -14.89 5.72
N LEU A 39 12.43 -14.20 6.37
CA LEU A 39 11.14 -13.86 5.77
C LEU A 39 11.30 -12.88 4.61
N LEU A 40 12.12 -11.83 4.77
CA LEU A 40 12.42 -10.91 3.69
C LEU A 40 12.96 -11.65 2.44
N ARG A 41 13.90 -12.58 2.63
CA ARG A 41 14.43 -13.40 1.52
C ARG A 41 13.35 -14.26 0.86
N ARG A 42 12.35 -14.73 1.61
CA ARG A 42 11.24 -15.51 1.06
C ARG A 42 10.25 -14.65 0.27
N GLU A 43 9.93 -13.43 0.75
CA GLU A 43 9.16 -12.46 -0.04
C GLU A 43 9.89 -12.12 -1.35
N GLN A 44 11.21 -11.89 -1.28
CA GLN A 44 12.06 -11.65 -2.45
C GLN A 44 12.09 -12.86 -3.41
N ALA A 45 12.18 -14.07 -2.88
CA ALA A 45 12.17 -15.29 -3.69
C ALA A 45 10.82 -15.46 -4.41
N MET A 46 9.69 -15.16 -3.75
CA MET A 46 8.38 -15.16 -4.40
C MET A 46 8.25 -14.10 -5.48
N PHE A 47 8.76 -12.89 -5.23
CA PHE A 47 8.81 -11.83 -6.25
C PHE A 47 9.68 -12.26 -7.45
N ALA A 48 10.85 -12.85 -7.21
CA ALA A 48 11.78 -13.27 -8.25
C ALA A 48 11.31 -14.51 -9.04
N SER A 49 10.57 -15.43 -8.40
CA SER A 49 10.08 -16.65 -9.05
C SER A 49 8.92 -16.41 -10.01
N GLY A 50 8.25 -15.26 -9.89
CA GLY A 50 7.45 -14.61 -10.93
C GLY A 50 6.84 -15.55 -11.98
N GLU A 51 5.73 -16.20 -11.64
CA GLU A 51 5.07 -17.14 -12.55
C GLU A 51 4.95 -16.61 -13.99
N TRP A 52 5.24 -17.51 -14.93
CA TRP A 52 5.36 -17.37 -16.39
C TRP A 52 4.17 -16.78 -17.17
N ARG A 53 3.14 -16.25 -16.51
CA ARG A 53 1.98 -15.70 -17.23
C ARG A 53 2.33 -14.32 -17.78
N PRO A 54 2.11 -14.05 -19.08
CA PRO A 54 2.23 -12.69 -19.61
C PRO A 54 1.34 -11.74 -18.81
N ARG A 55 1.94 -10.71 -18.21
CA ARG A 55 1.23 -9.66 -17.47
C ARG A 55 1.18 -8.40 -18.29
N SER A 56 0.03 -7.74 -18.31
CA SER A 56 -0.13 -6.45 -18.97
C SER A 56 0.81 -5.40 -18.37
N GLU A 57 1.20 -4.40 -19.16
CA GLU A 57 1.95 -3.25 -18.67
C GLU A 57 1.17 -2.55 -17.54
N VAL A 58 -0.15 -2.36 -17.68
CA VAL A 58 -1.01 -1.82 -16.60
C VAL A 58 -0.84 -2.60 -15.30
N SER A 59 -0.88 -3.94 -15.36
CA SER A 59 -0.76 -4.78 -14.17
C SER A 59 0.59 -4.62 -13.48
N ARG A 60 1.68 -4.51 -14.25
CA ARG A 60 3.03 -4.28 -13.73
C ARG A 60 3.18 -2.88 -13.12
N ILE A 61 2.57 -1.86 -13.73
CA ILE A 61 2.57 -0.50 -13.17
C ILE A 61 1.86 -0.47 -11.81
N LEU A 62 0.72 -1.16 -11.68
CA LEU A 62 -0.05 -1.21 -10.44
C LEU A 62 0.66 -1.96 -9.29
N ASP A 63 1.64 -2.83 -9.57
CA ASP A 63 2.45 -3.42 -8.51
C ASP A 63 3.30 -2.39 -7.77
N PHE A 64 3.75 -1.32 -8.44
CA PHE A 64 4.45 -0.23 -7.76
C PHE A 64 3.53 0.52 -6.79
N ALA A 65 2.26 0.68 -7.14
CA ALA A 65 1.28 1.28 -6.23
C ALA A 65 1.01 0.37 -5.03
N GLN A 66 0.97 -0.95 -5.25
CA GLN A 66 0.82 -1.92 -4.17
C GLN A 66 2.06 -1.98 -3.25
N ALA A 67 3.27 -1.88 -3.82
CA ALA A 67 4.50 -1.77 -3.03
C ALA A 67 4.58 -0.47 -2.23
N ALA A 68 4.13 0.65 -2.79
CA ALA A 68 4.01 1.92 -2.07
C ALA A 68 2.97 1.85 -0.94
N TYR A 69 1.85 1.14 -1.14
CA TYR A 69 0.94 0.83 -0.04
C TYR A 69 1.61 -0.03 1.03
N GLY A 70 2.40 -1.05 0.64
CA GLY A 70 3.23 -1.82 1.55
C GLY A 70 4.21 -0.96 2.35
N ASP A 71 4.71 0.13 1.77
CA ASP A 71 5.54 1.11 2.46
C ASP A 71 4.75 1.86 3.56
N VAL A 72 3.55 2.35 3.23
CA VAL A 72 2.63 2.98 4.19
C VAL A 72 2.32 2.02 5.36
N VAL A 73 2.01 0.75 5.06
CA VAL A 73 1.83 -0.30 6.07
C VAL A 73 3.08 -0.42 6.93
N GLY A 74 4.26 -0.57 6.33
CA GLY A 74 5.51 -0.75 7.05
C GLY A 74 5.88 0.39 7.99
N VAL A 75 5.55 1.63 7.60
CA VAL A 75 5.78 2.82 8.44
C VAL A 75 4.82 2.86 9.65
N LEU A 76 3.55 2.52 9.44
CA LEU A 76 2.48 2.68 10.42
C LEU A 76 2.25 1.48 11.32
N VAL A 77 2.49 0.26 10.84
CA VAL A 77 2.08 -0.94 11.56
C VAL A 77 2.76 -1.01 12.93
N GLY A 78 1.98 -1.30 13.97
CA GLY A 78 2.43 -1.36 15.36
C GLY A 78 2.75 0.00 16.01
N ARG A 79 2.45 1.12 15.36
CA ARG A 79 2.51 2.45 16.00
C ARG A 79 1.30 2.65 16.91
N ASP A 80 1.38 3.63 17.80
CA ASP A 80 0.30 4.00 18.71
C ASP A 80 -0.75 4.87 18.01
N ASP A 81 -2.03 4.59 18.24
CA ASP A 81 -3.14 5.30 17.59
C ASP A 81 -3.17 6.80 17.94
N SER A 82 -2.61 7.21 19.09
CA SER A 82 -2.50 8.63 19.46
C SER A 82 -1.71 9.47 18.47
N LEU A 83 -0.89 8.84 17.62
CA LEU A 83 -0.14 9.53 16.55
C LEU A 83 -1.05 10.01 15.41
N LEU A 84 -2.23 9.43 15.23
CA LEU A 84 -3.14 9.78 14.12
C LEU A 84 -3.53 11.25 14.14
N ASP A 85 -3.71 11.82 15.33
CA ASP A 85 -4.15 13.21 15.48
C ASP A 85 -2.96 14.16 15.71
N THR A 86 -1.73 13.68 15.48
CA THR A 86 -0.52 14.51 15.48
C THR A 86 -0.29 15.14 14.11
N ALA A 87 0.20 16.37 14.11
CA ALA A 87 0.61 17.11 12.93
C ALA A 87 2.00 17.69 13.16
N ARG A 88 2.75 17.87 12.07
CA ARG A 88 4.00 18.61 12.08
C ARG A 88 3.73 20.05 11.67
N ASP A 89 4.23 21.03 12.42
CA ASP A 89 4.32 22.44 12.02
C ASP A 89 3.02 23.07 11.45
N GLY A 90 1.85 22.80 12.06
CA GLY A 90 0.57 23.36 11.63
C GLY A 90 0.02 22.81 10.31
N GLU A 91 0.64 21.76 9.77
CA GLU A 91 0.17 21.01 8.61
C GLU A 91 -0.99 20.06 8.98
N TRP A 92 -1.42 19.27 8.00
CA TRP A 92 -2.40 18.20 8.18
C TRP A 92 -1.97 17.19 9.25
N SER A 93 -2.94 16.68 10.00
CA SER A 93 -2.70 15.54 10.89
C SER A 93 -2.35 14.30 10.08
N LEU A 94 -1.74 13.30 10.72
CA LEU A 94 -1.52 12.00 10.07
C LEU A 94 -2.84 11.41 9.55
N ARG A 95 -3.93 11.53 10.31
CA ARG A 95 -5.27 11.11 9.88
C ARG A 95 -5.72 11.82 8.62
N ASP A 96 -5.52 13.13 8.53
CA ASP A 96 -5.85 13.92 7.34
C ASP A 96 -5.03 13.46 6.12
N VAL A 97 -3.73 13.21 6.30
CA VAL A 97 -2.85 12.68 5.24
C VAL A 97 -3.34 11.33 4.72
N LEU A 98 -3.71 10.40 5.62
CA LEU A 98 -4.16 9.07 5.24
C LEU A 98 -5.57 9.09 4.61
N ARG A 99 -6.46 9.96 5.09
CA ARG A 99 -7.76 10.19 4.45
C ARG A 99 -7.61 10.78 3.05
N HIS A 100 -6.71 11.75 2.89
CA HIS A 100 -6.37 12.30 1.58
C HIS A 100 -5.81 11.23 0.63
N ALA A 101 -4.93 10.36 1.12
CA ALA A 101 -4.41 9.22 0.35
C ALA A 101 -5.54 8.31 -0.19
N MET A 102 -6.53 7.98 0.64
CA MET A 102 -7.70 7.21 0.20
C MET A 102 -8.53 7.95 -0.86
N ALA A 103 -8.76 9.25 -0.69
CA ALA A 103 -9.52 10.05 -1.63
C ALA A 103 -8.84 10.12 -3.01
N VAL A 104 -7.53 10.39 -3.02
CA VAL A 104 -6.73 10.47 -4.25
C VAL A 104 -6.64 9.13 -4.94
N GLU A 105 -6.46 8.03 -4.20
CA GLU A 105 -6.47 6.67 -4.72
C GLU A 105 -7.73 6.39 -5.56
N LEU A 106 -8.91 6.61 -4.98
CA LEU A 106 -10.20 6.39 -5.63
C LEU A 106 -10.41 7.31 -6.85
N ARG A 107 -10.00 8.57 -6.73
CA ARG A 107 -10.14 9.57 -7.81
C ARG A 107 -9.20 9.28 -8.98
N TYR A 108 -7.96 8.92 -8.71
CA TYR A 108 -6.98 8.60 -9.74
C TYR A 108 -7.43 7.38 -10.53
N ALA A 109 -7.94 6.34 -9.86
CA ALA A 109 -8.51 5.20 -10.57
C ALA A 109 -9.71 5.58 -11.45
N ALA A 110 -10.62 6.46 -10.98
CA ALA A 110 -11.72 6.96 -11.81
C ALA A 110 -11.22 7.75 -13.03
N GLN A 111 -10.20 8.58 -12.85
CA GLN A 111 -9.62 9.40 -13.90
C GLN A 111 -8.88 8.58 -14.96
N VAL A 112 -8.13 7.58 -14.53
CA VAL A 112 -7.47 6.61 -15.43
C VAL A 112 -8.52 5.86 -16.23
N ASP A 113 -9.53 5.29 -15.57
CA ASP A 113 -10.61 4.54 -16.22
C ASP A 113 -11.35 5.40 -17.24
N TYR A 114 -11.76 6.62 -16.85
CA TYR A 114 -12.35 7.58 -17.78
C TYR A 114 -11.44 7.90 -18.97
N SER A 115 -10.17 8.20 -18.71
CA SER A 115 -9.21 8.52 -19.79
C SER A 115 -9.04 7.32 -20.73
N ALA A 116 -9.02 6.10 -20.19
CA ALA A 116 -8.88 4.88 -20.96
C ALA A 116 -10.11 4.54 -21.80
N THR A 117 -11.32 4.92 -21.36
CA THR A 117 -12.58 4.42 -21.92
C THR A 117 -13.51 5.47 -22.54
N ARG A 118 -13.30 6.78 -22.28
CA ARG A 118 -14.10 7.87 -22.86
C ARG A 118 -14.12 7.81 -24.39
N ALA A 119 -15.18 8.31 -25.01
CA ALA A 119 -15.23 8.46 -26.47
C ALA A 119 -14.24 9.55 -26.93
N GLU A 120 -13.79 9.49 -28.20
CA GLU A 120 -12.88 10.51 -28.76
C GLU A 120 -13.50 11.91 -28.78
N THR A 121 -14.82 12.01 -28.82
CA THR A 121 -15.56 13.27 -28.78
C THR A 121 -15.72 13.83 -27.38
N ASP A 122 -15.47 13.03 -26.34
CA ASP A 122 -15.60 13.48 -24.97
C ASP A 122 -14.38 14.31 -24.54
N PRO A 123 -14.55 15.33 -23.68
CA PRO A 123 -13.43 16.09 -23.14
C PRO A 123 -12.40 15.20 -22.45
N VAL A 124 -11.12 15.55 -22.56
CA VAL A 124 -10.04 14.86 -21.82
C VAL A 124 -10.24 14.99 -20.31
N GLU A 125 -10.74 16.14 -19.84
CA GLU A 125 -11.05 16.35 -18.44
C GLU A 125 -12.30 15.57 -18.01
N ILE A 126 -12.17 14.77 -16.95
CA ILE A 126 -13.32 14.11 -16.34
C ILE A 126 -14.22 15.15 -15.67
N ARG A 127 -15.53 15.05 -15.91
CA ARG A 127 -16.51 15.92 -15.24
C ARG A 127 -16.52 15.66 -13.73
N PRO A 128 -16.65 16.68 -12.86
CA PRO A 128 -16.71 16.51 -11.41
C PRO A 128 -17.76 15.51 -10.94
N SER A 129 -18.91 15.43 -11.61
CA SER A 129 -20.00 14.50 -11.27
C SER A 129 -19.67 13.02 -11.49
N LEU A 130 -18.58 12.71 -12.20
CA LEU A 130 -18.10 11.34 -12.43
C LEU A 130 -17.01 10.93 -11.43
N LEU A 131 -16.56 11.85 -10.58
CA LEU A 131 -15.56 11.56 -9.56
C LEU A 131 -16.24 11.01 -8.30
N PRO A 132 -15.66 10.00 -7.64
CA PRO A 132 -16.30 9.32 -6.51
C PRO A 132 -16.39 10.17 -5.24
N CYS A 133 -15.52 11.16 -5.09
CA CYS A 133 -15.38 12.01 -3.91
C CYS A 133 -14.60 13.27 -4.28
N ASP A 134 -14.48 14.24 -3.36
CA ASP A 134 -13.54 15.34 -3.52
C ASP A 134 -12.07 14.89 -3.28
N ARG A 135 -11.11 15.79 -3.46
CA ARG A 135 -9.67 15.45 -3.35
C ARG A 135 -9.15 15.35 -1.91
N LEU A 136 -9.92 15.80 -0.92
CA LEU A 136 -9.51 15.96 0.47
C LEU A 136 -10.09 14.86 1.37
N SER A 137 -11.27 14.33 1.03
CA SER A 137 -11.95 13.33 1.84
C SER A 137 -12.49 12.17 1.00
N PRO A 138 -12.35 10.92 1.47
CA PRO A 138 -12.94 9.76 0.83
C PRO A 138 -14.48 9.77 0.96
N PRO A 139 -15.20 8.99 0.15
CA PRO A 139 -16.65 9.02 0.12
C PRO A 139 -17.29 8.39 1.37
N GLU A 140 -18.42 8.95 1.78
CA GLU A 140 -19.23 8.49 2.88
C GLU A 140 -20.46 7.69 2.39
N PRO A 141 -20.98 6.71 3.15
CA PRO A 141 -20.54 6.28 4.49
C PRO A 141 -19.39 5.25 4.48
N GLU A 142 -18.96 4.83 3.30
CA GLU A 142 -18.07 3.67 3.13
C GLU A 142 -16.71 3.82 3.84
N PHE A 143 -16.19 5.04 3.94
CA PHE A 143 -14.91 5.35 4.56
C PHE A 143 -15.05 6.13 5.89
N ALA A 144 -16.24 6.13 6.49
CA ALA A 144 -16.53 6.90 7.71
C ALA A 144 -15.56 6.58 8.85
N GLY A 145 -15.21 5.31 9.03
CA GLY A 145 -14.29 4.84 10.06
C GLY A 145 -12.87 5.40 9.97
N SER A 146 -12.50 6.06 8.87
CA SER A 146 -11.21 6.77 8.81
C SER A 146 -11.19 8.08 9.63
N ARG A 147 -12.35 8.55 10.13
CA ARG A 147 -12.44 9.73 11.01
C ARG A 147 -12.04 9.44 12.45
N ASP A 148 -12.34 8.25 12.93
CA ASP A 148 -12.31 7.91 14.36
C ASP A 148 -11.68 6.55 14.66
N GLY A 149 -11.50 5.71 13.65
CA GLY A 149 -10.78 4.43 13.76
C GLY A 149 -9.29 4.59 14.07
N GLY A 150 -8.70 3.50 14.56
CA GLY A 150 -7.27 3.39 14.82
C GLY A 150 -6.45 3.16 13.55
N ILE A 151 -5.14 2.99 13.72
CA ILE A 151 -4.20 2.84 12.60
C ILE A 151 -4.54 1.61 11.75
N LEU A 152 -4.91 0.50 12.40
CA LEU A 152 -5.27 -0.72 11.68
C LEU A 152 -6.54 -0.53 10.84
N ASP A 153 -7.57 0.15 11.39
CA ASP A 153 -8.81 0.44 10.67
C ASP A 153 -8.54 1.30 9.43
N ILE A 154 -7.68 2.32 9.58
CA ILE A 154 -7.26 3.20 8.47
C ILE A 154 -6.47 2.43 7.42
N LEU A 155 -5.54 1.55 7.81
CA LEU A 155 -4.80 0.71 6.87
C LEU A 155 -5.73 -0.24 6.12
N GLU A 156 -6.72 -0.84 6.78
CA GLU A 156 -7.73 -1.69 6.15
C GLU A 156 -8.61 -0.91 5.16
N LEU A 157 -9.01 0.32 5.50
CA LEU A 157 -9.74 1.20 4.58
C LEU A 157 -8.88 1.61 3.38
N LEU A 158 -7.59 1.89 3.57
CA LEU A 158 -6.70 2.17 2.45
C LEU A 158 -6.49 0.92 1.58
N ALA A 159 -6.36 -0.27 2.18
CA ALA A 159 -6.32 -1.54 1.46
C ALA A 159 -7.58 -1.76 0.63
N LYS A 160 -8.74 -1.39 1.17
CA LYS A 160 -10.03 -1.45 0.48
C LYS A 160 -10.07 -0.50 -0.72
N ALA A 161 -9.61 0.74 -0.56
CA ALA A 161 -9.46 1.69 -1.68
C ALA A 161 -8.53 1.15 -2.77
N ARG A 162 -7.37 0.59 -2.38
CA ARG A 162 -6.42 -0.06 -3.29
C ARG A 162 -7.05 -1.21 -4.08
N ALA A 163 -7.73 -2.12 -3.39
CA ALA A 163 -8.41 -3.26 -4.02
C ALA A 163 -9.50 -2.78 -4.99
N GLY A 164 -10.26 -1.74 -4.64
CA GLY A 164 -11.24 -1.12 -5.52
C GLY A 164 -10.62 -0.51 -6.78
N SER A 165 -9.53 0.25 -6.62
CA SER A 165 -8.73 0.77 -7.74
C SER A 165 -8.24 -0.34 -8.65
N ASP A 166 -7.70 -1.42 -8.08
CA ASP A 166 -7.21 -2.56 -8.84
C ASP A 166 -8.31 -3.24 -9.65
N VAL A 167 -9.47 -3.51 -9.05
CA VAL A 167 -10.62 -4.12 -9.75
C VAL A 167 -11.10 -3.22 -10.90
N ARG A 168 -11.17 -1.90 -10.68
CA ARG A 168 -11.55 -0.94 -11.72
C ARG A 168 -10.54 -0.96 -12.87
N LEU A 169 -9.26 -0.92 -12.56
CA LEU A 169 -8.19 -0.75 -13.55
C LEU A 169 -7.74 -2.06 -14.22
N ALA A 170 -8.14 -3.22 -13.69
CA ALA A 170 -7.82 -4.53 -14.28
C ALA A 170 -8.30 -4.69 -15.73
N LYS A 171 -9.29 -3.90 -16.14
CA LYS A 171 -9.90 -3.94 -17.47
C LYS A 171 -9.28 -2.97 -18.47
N VAL A 172 -8.37 -2.10 -18.03
CA VAL A 172 -7.71 -1.14 -18.93
C VAL A 172 -6.72 -1.90 -19.83
N PRO A 173 -6.90 -1.88 -21.16
CA PRO A 173 -5.99 -2.56 -22.06
C PRO A 173 -4.70 -1.75 -22.23
N ASP A 174 -3.58 -2.42 -22.50
CA ASP A 174 -2.29 -1.74 -22.74
C ASP A 174 -2.35 -0.78 -23.95
N SER A 175 -3.24 -1.03 -24.92
CA SER A 175 -3.49 -0.12 -26.05
C SER A 175 -4.06 1.23 -25.64
N ALA A 176 -4.67 1.35 -24.45
CA ALA A 176 -5.20 2.60 -23.93
C ALA A 176 -4.13 3.48 -23.26
N LEU A 177 -2.93 2.96 -23.03
CA LEU A 177 -1.88 3.64 -22.26
C LEU A 177 -1.40 4.96 -22.87
N THR A 178 -1.48 5.10 -24.20
CA THR A 178 -1.11 6.32 -24.92
C THR A 178 -2.26 7.32 -25.06
N ARG A 179 -3.47 6.99 -24.57
CA ARG A 179 -4.60 7.91 -24.63
C ARG A 179 -4.33 9.15 -23.78
N PRO A 180 -4.78 10.34 -24.22
CA PRO A 180 -4.64 11.56 -23.43
C PRO A 180 -5.38 11.48 -22.09
N SER A 181 -4.77 12.08 -21.06
CA SER A 181 -5.27 12.28 -19.70
C SER A 181 -4.75 13.63 -19.15
N LEU A 182 -5.12 13.98 -17.92
CA LEU A 182 -4.70 15.23 -17.27
C LEU A 182 -4.14 14.99 -15.88
N TRP A 183 -3.11 15.75 -15.51
CA TRP A 183 -2.63 15.89 -14.13
C TRP A 183 -2.52 17.36 -13.73
N GLY A 184 -3.46 17.80 -12.88
CA GLY A 184 -3.75 19.22 -12.75
C GLY A 184 -4.17 19.76 -14.12
N THR A 185 -3.43 20.75 -14.62
CA THR A 185 -3.59 21.31 -15.97
C THR A 185 -2.65 20.70 -17.00
N ALA A 186 -1.73 19.81 -16.60
CA ALA A 186 -0.76 19.21 -17.50
C ALA A 186 -1.39 18.09 -18.32
N LEU A 187 -1.24 18.15 -19.65
CA LEU A 187 -1.60 17.07 -20.56
C LEU A 187 -0.57 15.94 -20.43
N VAL A 188 -1.07 14.76 -20.06
CA VAL A 188 -0.26 13.54 -19.87
C VAL A 188 -0.95 12.37 -20.58
N ASP A 189 -0.34 11.20 -20.62
CA ASP A 189 -1.01 9.98 -21.07
C ASP A 189 -1.53 9.13 -19.89
N VAL A 190 -2.36 8.14 -20.21
CA VAL A 190 -2.89 7.18 -19.23
C VAL A 190 -1.76 6.45 -18.50
N ARG A 191 -0.66 6.12 -19.20
CA ARG A 191 0.52 5.47 -18.60
C ARG A 191 1.12 6.31 -17.48
N LEU A 192 1.43 7.58 -17.75
CA LEU A 192 1.97 8.48 -16.73
C LEU A 192 0.97 8.67 -15.60
N ARG A 193 -0.32 8.76 -15.90
CA ARG A 193 -1.37 8.86 -14.88
C ARG A 193 -1.43 7.64 -13.95
N LEU A 194 -1.27 6.43 -14.47
CA LEU A 194 -1.18 5.21 -13.66
C LEU A 194 0.02 5.26 -12.71
N HIS A 195 1.19 5.71 -13.18
CA HIS A 195 2.37 5.87 -12.33
C HIS A 195 2.17 6.89 -11.19
N GLN A 196 1.32 7.91 -11.38
CA GLN A 196 1.02 8.88 -10.33
C GLN A 196 0.37 8.26 -9.10
N MET A 197 -0.32 7.13 -9.24
CA MET A 197 -0.90 6.42 -8.08
C MET A 197 0.19 5.91 -7.14
N ALA A 198 1.23 5.28 -7.69
CA ALA A 198 2.38 4.83 -6.91
C ALA A 198 3.18 6.00 -6.33
N ALA A 199 3.39 7.06 -7.12
CA ALA A 199 4.11 8.25 -6.68
C ALA A 199 3.41 8.94 -5.49
N HIS A 200 2.08 9.09 -5.55
CA HIS A 200 1.31 9.73 -4.49
C HIS A 200 1.28 8.92 -3.19
N LEU A 201 1.15 7.59 -3.26
CA LEU A 201 1.27 6.74 -2.07
C LEU A 201 2.68 6.78 -1.47
N THR A 202 3.71 6.84 -2.33
CA THR A 202 5.11 7.01 -1.87
C THR A 202 5.30 8.34 -1.15
N GLU A 203 4.76 9.43 -1.71
CA GLU A 203 4.74 10.74 -1.04
C GLU A 203 4.01 10.68 0.31
N SER A 204 2.87 9.99 0.36
CA SER A 204 2.09 9.79 1.59
C SER A 204 2.86 9.00 2.65
N ALA A 205 3.62 7.97 2.26
CA ALA A 205 4.50 7.21 3.16
C ALA A 205 5.65 8.10 3.70
N ILE A 206 6.27 8.91 2.84
CA ILE A 206 7.32 9.86 3.24
C ILE A 206 6.77 10.92 4.19
N GLN A 207 5.60 11.48 3.90
CA GLN A 207 4.96 12.47 4.77
C GLN A 207 4.58 11.85 6.12
N THR A 208 4.08 10.62 6.13
CA THR A 208 3.82 9.86 7.36
C THR A 208 5.09 9.74 8.20
N GLU A 209 6.20 9.30 7.60
CA GLU A 209 7.49 9.17 8.29
C GLU A 209 8.02 10.51 8.81
N LYS A 210 7.80 11.62 8.11
CA LYS A 210 8.16 12.96 8.59
C LYS A 210 7.37 13.40 9.82
N ILE A 211 6.12 12.94 9.98
CA ILE A 211 5.25 13.27 11.10
C ILE A 211 5.63 12.43 12.32
N ILE A 212 5.74 11.11 12.16
CA ILE A 212 5.91 10.18 13.31
C ILE A 212 7.35 9.75 13.58
N GLY A 213 8.28 10.15 12.73
CA GLY A 213 9.69 9.78 12.79
C GLY A 213 9.97 8.36 12.31
N THR A 214 11.26 8.05 12.20
CA THR A 214 11.75 6.71 11.82
C THR A 214 11.58 5.72 12.98
N GLY A 215 11.97 4.45 12.76
CA GLY A 215 11.99 3.40 13.78
C GLY A 215 13.36 2.75 13.92
N GLY A 216 13.47 1.78 14.81
CA GLY A 216 14.66 0.93 14.99
C GLY A 216 14.86 -0.09 13.86
N GLU A 217 15.92 -0.89 13.97
CA GLU A 217 16.31 -1.89 12.97
C GLU A 217 15.16 -2.86 12.67
N LEU A 218 14.47 -3.34 13.71
CA LEU A 218 13.36 -4.27 13.53
C LEU A 218 12.27 -3.70 12.62
N ARG A 219 11.88 -2.44 12.86
CA ARG A 219 10.88 -1.74 12.05
C ARG A 219 11.35 -1.54 10.62
N ALA A 220 12.64 -1.23 10.42
CA ALA A 220 13.21 -1.09 9.10
C ALA A 220 13.11 -2.41 8.31
N ILE A 221 13.38 -3.56 8.93
CA ILE A 221 13.26 -4.87 8.26
C ILE A 221 11.79 -5.21 7.98
N VAL A 222 10.86 -4.99 8.94
CA VAL A 222 9.42 -5.18 8.71
C VAL A 222 8.92 -4.33 7.55
N ARG A 223 9.35 -3.07 7.48
CA ARG A 223 9.03 -2.16 6.36
C ARG A 223 9.50 -2.74 5.02
N ARG A 224 10.73 -3.29 4.96
CA ARG A 224 11.22 -3.96 3.74
C ARG A 224 10.42 -5.20 3.36
N CYS A 225 9.96 -5.98 4.33
CA CYS A 225 9.06 -7.10 4.09
C CYS A 225 7.73 -6.61 3.47
N CYS A 226 7.11 -5.57 4.05
CA CYS A 226 5.84 -5.04 3.57
C CYS A 226 5.94 -4.45 2.14
N ILE A 227 7.00 -3.71 1.83
CA ILE A 227 7.26 -3.21 0.46
C ILE A 227 7.40 -4.39 -0.51
N THR A 228 8.20 -5.40 -0.14
CA THR A 228 8.47 -6.55 -1.01
C THR A 228 7.20 -7.37 -1.24
N ARG A 229 6.39 -7.56 -0.18
CA ARG A 229 5.07 -8.19 -0.25
C ARG A 229 4.19 -7.52 -1.29
N GLY A 230 4.12 -6.19 -1.28
CA GLY A 230 3.33 -5.42 -2.24
C GLY A 230 3.75 -5.63 -3.70
N MET A 231 5.02 -5.97 -3.95
CA MET A 231 5.51 -6.26 -5.31
C MET A 231 4.98 -7.58 -5.90
N HIS A 232 4.54 -8.54 -5.07
CA HIS A 232 4.09 -9.85 -5.56
C HIS A 232 2.71 -10.29 -5.10
N GLU A 233 2.11 -9.69 -4.07
CA GLU A 233 0.89 -10.23 -3.47
C GLU A 233 -0.33 -10.26 -4.39
N ARG A 234 -0.33 -9.44 -5.44
CA ARG A 234 -1.41 -9.39 -6.44
C ARG A 234 -1.43 -10.60 -7.38
N TRP A 235 -0.29 -11.27 -7.56
CA TRP A 235 -0.14 -12.31 -8.59
C TRP A 235 0.48 -13.60 -8.08
N SER A 236 1.13 -13.59 -6.91
CA SER A 236 1.57 -14.82 -6.25
C SER A 236 0.38 -15.72 -5.89
N ARG A 237 0.61 -17.00 -5.57
CA ARG A 237 -0.47 -17.88 -5.12
C ARG A 237 -0.86 -17.58 -3.68
N GLU A 238 -2.15 -17.69 -3.38
CA GLU A 238 -2.66 -17.48 -2.02
C GLU A 238 -2.10 -18.50 -1.02
N GLU A 239 -1.97 -19.76 -1.43
CA GLU A 239 -1.39 -20.82 -0.61
C GLU A 239 0.06 -20.51 -0.21
N GLU A 240 0.89 -20.06 -1.16
CA GLU A 240 2.28 -19.69 -0.90
C GLU A 240 2.38 -18.50 0.06
N ARG A 241 1.49 -17.51 -0.10
CA ARG A 241 1.39 -16.37 0.83
C ARG A 241 0.92 -16.78 2.22
N ALA A 242 -0.01 -17.72 2.34
CA ALA A 242 -0.50 -18.20 3.63
C ALA A 242 0.62 -18.84 4.46
N VAL A 243 1.56 -19.54 3.82
CA VAL A 243 2.76 -20.09 4.49
C VAL A 243 3.68 -18.98 5.00
N LEU A 244 3.82 -17.86 4.28
CA LEU A 244 4.54 -16.68 4.77
C LEU A 244 3.82 -16.03 5.95
N ASP A 245 2.50 -15.88 5.86
CA ASP A 245 1.68 -15.26 6.91
C ASP A 245 1.81 -16.03 8.21
N GLU A 246 1.76 -17.36 8.15
CA GLU A 246 1.99 -18.22 9.31
C GLU A 246 3.41 -18.07 9.88
N SER A 247 4.39 -17.87 9.01
CA SER A 247 5.77 -17.65 9.45
C SER A 247 5.96 -16.31 10.15
N TYR A 248 5.20 -15.27 9.81
CA TYR A 248 5.14 -14.03 10.60
C TYR A 248 4.52 -14.26 11.97
N ARG A 249 3.44 -15.07 12.07
CA ARG A 249 2.84 -15.41 13.37
C ARG A 249 3.82 -16.13 14.28
N ALA A 250 4.61 -17.06 13.71
CA ALA A 250 5.62 -17.82 14.44
C ALA A 250 6.79 -16.96 14.99
N LEU A 251 6.94 -15.69 14.59
CA LEU A 251 7.93 -14.79 15.23
C LEU A 251 7.54 -14.37 16.65
N LEU A 252 6.26 -14.52 16.99
CA LEU A 252 5.67 -14.13 18.28
C LEU A 252 5.73 -15.25 19.32
N SER A 253 6.01 -16.49 18.90
CA SER A 253 6.21 -17.67 19.76
C SER A 253 7.68 -17.90 20.10
#